data_AF-H6QCF6-F1
#
_entry.id   AF-H6QCF6-F1
#
_cell.length_a   1.000
_cell.length_b   1.000
_cell.length_c   1.000
_cell.angle_alpha   90.00
_cell.angle_beta   90.00
_cell.angle_gamma   90.00
#
_symmetry.space_group_name_H-M   'P 1'
#
loop_
_entity.id
_entity.type
_entity.pdbx_description
1 polymer ?
#
loop_
_entity_poly.entity_id
_entity_poly.type
_entity_poly.pdbx_seq_one_letter_code
_entity_poly.pdbx_strand_id
1 'polypeptide(L)' 'MRRVRELLGVSAVSLLRYGVHPDDDVNSAVRILEVRAPHLASLLKALAESEAPSWS' A
#
# COMPACT_ATOMS: atom_id res chain seq x y z
N MET A 1 12.52 3.36 -3.74
CA MET A 1 11.27 2.60 -3.91
C MET A 1 10.51 2.70 -2.61
N ARG A 2 9.31 3.28 -2.63
CA ARG A 2 8.54 3.64 -1.44
C ARG A 2 7.90 2.38 -0.86
N ARG A 3 7.96 2.19 0.46
CA ARG A 3 7.35 1.01 1.10
C ARG A 3 5.88 1.25 1.43
N VAL A 4 5.08 0.19 1.45
CA VAL A 4 3.67 0.27 1.86
C VAL A 4 3.51 0.87 3.27
N ARG A 5 4.39 0.53 4.21
CA ARG A 5 4.38 1.12 5.57
C ARG A 5 4.62 2.63 5.60
N GLU A 6 5.29 3.20 4.59
CA GLU A 6 5.52 4.65 4.49
C GLU A 6 4.28 5.41 4.01
N LEU A 7 3.29 4.71 3.45
CA LEU A 7 1.99 5.28 3.05
C LEU A 7 0.91 5.06 4.10
N LEU A 8 0.88 3.86 4.69
CA LEU A 8 -0.23 3.41 5.54
C LEU A 8 0.13 3.35 7.02
N GLY A 9 1.40 3.53 7.38
CA GLY A 9 1.89 3.34 8.75
C GLY A 9 1.56 1.95 9.27
N VAL A 10 1.06 1.89 10.51
CA VAL A 10 0.65 0.65 11.19
C VAL A 10 -0.46 -0.09 10.42
N SER A 11 -1.31 0.64 9.68
CA SER A 11 -2.42 0.06 8.92
C SER A 11 -1.97 -0.86 7.78
N ALA A 12 -0.69 -0.80 7.37
CA ALA A 12 -0.11 -1.70 6.37
C ALA A 12 -0.26 -3.20 6.72
N VAL A 13 -0.29 -3.54 8.02
CA VAL A 13 -0.46 -4.92 8.50
C VAL A 13 -1.80 -5.53 8.02
N SER A 14 -2.82 -4.70 7.81
CA SER A 14 -4.13 -5.16 7.30
C SER A 14 -4.04 -5.77 5.89
N LEU A 15 -3.00 -5.44 5.12
CA LEU A 15 -2.81 -5.93 3.75
C LEU A 15 -2.16 -7.31 3.66
N LEU A 16 -1.66 -7.85 4.78
CA LEU A 16 -1.08 -9.21 4.83
C LEU A 16 -2.07 -10.27 4.35
N ARG A 17 -3.38 -10.10 4.63
CA ARG A 17 -4.44 -11.01 4.16
C ARG A 17 -4.58 -11.06 2.63
N TYR A 18 -4.05 -10.06 1.93
CA TYR A 18 -4.00 -10.02 0.47
C TYR A 18 -2.65 -10.48 -0.08
N GLY A 19 -1.67 -10.81 0.77
CA GLY A 19 -0.33 -11.21 0.37
C GLY A 19 0.62 -10.03 0.14
N VAL A 20 0.32 -8.86 0.69
CA VAL A 20 1.20 -7.69 0.66
C VAL A 20 1.85 -7.52 2.03
N HIS A 21 3.18 -7.52 2.07
CA HIS A 21 3.96 -7.24 3.27
C HIS A 21 4.16 -5.72 3.45
N PRO A 22 4.17 -5.18 4.69
CA PRO A 22 4.40 -3.75 4.93
C PRO A 22 5.72 -3.19 4.35
N ASP A 23 6.72 -4.04 4.15
CA ASP A 23 8.00 -3.68 3.53
C ASP A 23 8.04 -3.82 2.01
N ASP A 24 6.97 -4.34 1.39
CA ASP A 24 6.92 -4.43 -0.05
C ASP A 24 6.97 -3.03 -0.68
N ASP A 25 7.61 -2.96 -1.85
CA ASP A 25 7.49 -1.77 -2.70
C ASP A 25 6.04 -1.58 -3.13
N VAL A 26 5.60 -0.32 -3.12
CA VAL A 26 4.23 0.07 -3.47
C VAL A 26 3.81 -0.47 -4.83
N ASN A 27 4.66 -0.49 -5.85
CA ASN A 27 4.26 -0.98 -7.18
C ASN A 27 4.02 -2.50 -7.18
N SER A 28 4.81 -3.24 -6.39
CA SER A 28 4.60 -4.68 -6.23
C SER A 28 3.33 -4.98 -5.45
N ALA A 29 3.08 -4.23 -4.38
CA ALA A 29 1.84 -4.31 -3.61
C ALA A 29 0.61 -4.00 -4.46
N VAL A 30 0.67 -2.95 -5.29
CA VAL A 30 -0.39 -2.59 -6.24
C VAL A 30 -0.71 -3.76 -7.18
N ARG A 31 0.29 -4.38 -7.79
CA ARG A 31 0.08 -5.52 -8.71
C ARG A 31 -0.62 -6.70 -8.03
N ILE A 32 -0.26 -6.99 -6.77
CA ILE A 32 -0.90 -8.04 -5.97
C ILE A 32 -2.37 -7.67 -5.69
N LEU A 33 -2.63 -6.42 -5.32
CA LEU A 33 -3.96 -5.92 -5.00
C LEU A 33 -4.86 -5.78 -6.23
N GLU A 34 -4.33 -5.51 -7.42
CA GLU A 34 -5.11 -5.46 -8.67
C GLU A 34 -5.87 -6.76 -8.93
N VAL A 35 -5.29 -7.90 -8.54
CA VAL A 35 -5.92 -9.22 -8.70
C VAL A 35 -6.89 -9.53 -7.55
N ARG A 36 -6.53 -9.16 -6.32
CA ARG A 36 -7.22 -9.63 -5.09
C ARG A 36 -8.19 -8.63 -4.48
N ALA A 37 -7.92 -7.34 -4.60
CA ALA A 37 -8.69 -6.25 -4.01
C ALA A 37 -8.47 -4.95 -4.81
N PRO A 38 -9.09 -4.80 -6.01
CA PRO A 38 -8.82 -3.68 -6.92
C PRO A 38 -9.05 -2.30 -6.30
N HIS A 39 -10.02 -2.18 -5.39
CA HIS A 39 -10.29 -0.94 -4.66
C HIS A 39 -9.11 -0.51 -3.76
N LEU A 40 -8.39 -1.48 -3.16
CA LEU A 40 -7.18 -1.20 -2.37
C LEU A 40 -5.99 -0.84 -3.25
N ALA A 41 -5.89 -1.42 -4.45
CA ALA A 41 -4.89 -1.00 -5.43
C ALA A 41 -5.09 0.46 -5.82
N SER A 42 -6.33 0.86 -6.12
CA SER A 42 -6.67 2.26 -6.44
C SER A 42 -6.37 3.20 -5.27
N LEU A 43 -6.72 2.82 -4.04
CA LEU A 43 -6.38 3.60 -2.84
C LEU A 43 -4.87 3.77 -2.69
N LEU A 44 -4.11 2.68 -2.82
CA LEU A 44 -2.67 2.71 -2.64
C LEU A 44 -1.97 3.56 -3.72
N LYS A 45 -2.45 3.52 -4.97
CA LYS A 45 -2.01 4.42 -6.05
C LYS A 45 -2.27 5.88 -5.70
N ALA A 46 -3.50 6.21 -5.29
CA ALA A 46 -3.87 7.58 -4.93
C ALA A 46 -3.02 8.12 -3.77
N LEU A 47 -2.74 7.30 -2.76
CA LEU A 47 -1.86 7.67 -1.64
C LEU A 47 -0.40 7.85 -2.06
N ALA A 48 0.07 7.06 -3.02
CA ALA A 48 1.43 7.18 -3.56
C ALA A 48 1.63 8.46 -4.37
N GLU A 49 0.59 8.89 -5.09
CA GLU A 49 0.54 10.12 -5.88
C GLU A 49 0.32 11.37 -5.00
N SER A 50 -0.37 11.23 -3.85
CA SER A 50 -0.49 12.30 -2.86
C SER A 50 0.80 12.45 -2.05
N GLU A 51 1.17 13.68 -1.69
CA GLU A 51 2.19 13.92 -0.65
C GLU A 51 1.74 13.19 0.61
N ALA A 52 2.44 12.11 0.98
CA ALA A 52 1.85 11.22 1.98
C ALA A 52 1.69 11.94 3.31
N PRO A 53 0.59 11.66 4.01
CA PRO A 53 0.34 12.29 5.30
C PRO A 53 1.50 12.04 6.25
N SER A 54 2.04 13.13 6.82
CA SER A 54 3.05 13.10 7.87
C SER A 54 2.41 12.67 9.19
N TRP A 55 2.05 11.40 9.30
CA TRP A 55 1.68 10.83 10.59
C TRP A 55 2.94 10.78 11.47
N SER A 56 2.94 11.66 12.48
CA SER A 56 3.99 11.84 13.49
C SER A 56 3.93 10.73 14.53
#